data_AF-A0A920Q8I1-F1
#
_entry.id   AF-A0A920Q8I1-F1
#
_cell.length_a   1.000
_cell.length_b   1.000
_cell.length_c   1.000
_cell.angle_alpha   90.00
_cell.angle_beta   90.00
_cell.angle_gamma   90.00
#
_symmetry.space_group_name_H-M   'P 1'
#
loop_
_entity.id
_entity.type
_entity.pdbx_description
1 polymer ?
#
loop_
_entity_poly.entity_id
_entity_poly.type
_entity_poly.pdbx_seq_one_letter_code
_entity_poly.pdbx_strand_id
1 'polypeptide(L)'
;MVPGEANEDYAEFVRNKIRERVHDPVVAEKLVPKDHMFGSKRLPCESGYYEVYNQDNVLLVDVREAPIERITPTGVKTSDEEYE
;
A
#
# COMPACT_ATOMS: atom_id res chain seq x y z
N MET A 1 -21.80 -7.56 -2.08
CA MET A 1 -21.48 -8.65 -1.15
C MET A 1 -20.69 -8.03 -0.02
N VAL A 2 -21.26 -7.98 1.19
CA VAL A 2 -20.56 -7.46 2.37
C VAL A 2 -19.55 -8.54 2.79
N PRO A 3 -18.33 -8.19 3.25
CA PRO A 3 -17.43 -9.17 3.82
C PRO A 3 -18.16 -9.91 4.94
N GLY A 4 -18.29 -11.24 4.84
CA GLY A 4 -18.76 -12.03 5.97
C GLY A 4 -17.70 -12.00 7.08
N GLU A 5 -18.11 -12.21 8.33
CA GLU A 5 -17.23 -12.17 9.51
C GLU A 5 -15.94 -13.00 9.31
N ALA A 6 -16.07 -14.22 8.76
CA ALA A 6 -14.92 -15.07 8.48
C ALA A 6 -13.89 -14.49 7.50
N ASN A 7 -14.32 -13.68 6.51
CA ASN A 7 -13.39 -13.02 5.60
C ASN A 7 -12.68 -11.86 6.29
N GLU A 8 -13.40 -11.10 7.12
CA GLU A 8 -12.84 -9.96 7.85
C GLU A 8 -11.84 -10.39 8.91
N ASP A 9 -12.10 -11.48 9.64
CA ASP A 9 -11.14 -12.07 10.59
C ASP A 9 -9.82 -12.42 9.91
N TYR A 10 -9.88 -13.07 8.74
CA TYR A 10 -8.70 -13.43 7.98
C TYR A 10 -8.03 -12.20 7.35
N ALA A 11 -8.81 -11.25 6.85
CA ALA A 11 -8.29 -10.00 6.32
C ALA A 11 -7.51 -9.25 7.41
N GLU A 12 -8.07 -9.11 8.61
CA GLU A 12 -7.42 -8.41 9.71
C GLU A 12 -6.14 -9.10 10.18
N PHE A 13 -6.11 -10.44 10.18
CA PHE A 13 -4.88 -11.18 10.39
C PHE A 13 -3.79 -10.78 9.38
N VAL A 14 -4.12 -10.72 8.08
CA VAL A 14 -3.17 -10.32 7.04
C VAL A 14 -2.77 -8.85 7.20
N ARG A 15 -3.70 -7.94 7.48
CA ARG A 15 -3.40 -6.52 7.72
C ARG A 15 -2.44 -6.35 8.89
N ASN A 16 -2.62 -7.11 9.97
CA ASN A 16 -1.70 -7.11 11.10
C ASN A 16 -0.31 -7.65 10.73
N LYS A 17 -0.21 -8.67 9.86
CA LYS A 17 1.09 -9.11 9.33
C LYS A 17 1.80 -8.06 8.48
N ILE A 18 1.08 -7.21 7.77
CA ILE A 18 1.67 -6.07 7.05
C ILE A 18 2.23 -5.06 8.06
N ARG A 19 1.43 -4.69 9.08
CA ARG A 19 1.84 -3.76 10.15
C ARG A 19 3.04 -4.25 10.97
N GLU A 20 3.19 -5.56 11.14
CA GLU A 20 4.37 -6.14 11.80
C GLU A 20 5.66 -6.04 10.97
N ARG A 21 5.55 -6.02 9.62
CA ARG A 21 6.70 -6.09 8.70
C ARG A 21 7.23 -4.74 8.25
N VAL A 22 6.39 -3.70 8.29
CA VAL A 22 6.76 -2.32 7.92
C VAL A 22 6.91 -1.49 9.19
N HIS A 23 8.10 -0.95 9.44
CA HIS A 23 8.45 -0.29 10.70
C HIS A 23 7.81 1.08 10.86
N ASP A 24 7.62 1.82 9.76
CA ASP A 24 6.92 3.10 9.78
C ASP A 24 5.40 2.83 9.80
N PRO A 25 4.68 3.21 10.88
CA PRO A 25 3.26 2.94 11.01
C PRO A 25 2.40 3.69 9.99
N VAL A 26 2.86 4.85 9.50
CA VAL A 26 2.14 5.64 8.47
C VAL A 26 2.24 4.93 7.12
N VAL A 27 3.43 4.46 6.76
CA VAL A 27 3.65 3.69 5.52
C VAL A 27 2.91 2.35 5.57
N ALA A 28 2.96 1.66 6.71
CA ALA A 28 2.26 0.40 6.93
C ALA A 28 0.75 0.55 6.69
N GLU A 29 0.12 1.59 7.25
CA GLU A 29 -1.32 1.79 7.14
C GLU A 29 -1.76 2.16 5.72
N LYS A 30 -0.89 2.81 4.93
CA LYS A 30 -1.12 3.06 3.49
C LYS A 30 -1.06 1.78 2.65
N LEU A 31 -0.24 0.81 3.04
CA LEU A 31 -0.12 -0.49 2.36
C LEU A 31 -1.25 -1.48 2.74
N VAL A 32 -1.97 -1.22 3.82
CA VAL A 32 -3.06 -2.07 4.31
C VAL A 32 -4.33 -1.89 3.45
N PRO A 33 -4.83 -2.95 2.77
CA PRO A 33 -6.01 -2.85 1.93
C PRO A 33 -7.32 -2.77 2.75
N LYS A 34 -8.16 -1.79 2.41
CA LYS A 34 -9.48 -1.55 3.04
C LYS A 34 -10.64 -1.45 2.05
N ASP A 35 -10.36 -1.51 0.76
CA ASP A 35 -11.32 -1.22 -0.32
C ASP A 35 -11.95 -2.48 -0.95
N HIS A 36 -11.56 -3.69 -0.50
CA HIS A 36 -12.09 -4.95 -1.02
C HIS A 36 -11.96 -6.10 -0.03
N MET A 37 -12.73 -7.16 -0.26
CA MET A 37 -12.66 -8.42 0.50
C MET A 37 -11.35 -9.14 0.23
N PHE A 38 -10.81 -9.82 1.25
CA PHE A 38 -9.60 -10.61 1.05
C PHE A 38 -9.87 -11.74 0.03
N GLY A 39 -8.99 -11.87 -0.96
CA GLY A 39 -9.10 -12.88 -2.03
C GLY A 39 -10.13 -12.56 -3.12
N SER A 40 -10.82 -11.41 -3.08
CA SER A 40 -11.70 -10.99 -4.19
C SER A 40 -10.94 -10.54 -5.44
N LYS A 41 -9.62 -10.37 -5.32
CA LYS A 41 -8.65 -10.21 -6.41
C LYS A 41 -7.63 -11.34 -6.31
N ARG A 42 -6.94 -11.63 -7.41
CA ARG A 42 -5.86 -12.64 -7.42
C ARG A 42 -4.76 -12.22 -6.45
N LEU A 43 -4.48 -13.07 -5.47
CA LEU A 43 -3.47 -12.81 -4.43
C LEU A 43 -2.07 -12.74 -5.05
N PRO A 44 -1.33 -11.64 -4.88
CA PRO A 44 0.09 -11.60 -5.19
C PRO A 44 0.87 -12.40 -4.15
N CYS A 45 1.76 -13.28 -4.59
CA CYS A 45 2.81 -13.84 -3.74
C CYS A 45 4.01 -12.90 -3.84
N GLU A 46 4.56 -12.49 -2.70
CA GLU A 46 5.69 -11.57 -2.65
C GLU A 46 6.92 -12.19 -1.99
N SER A 47 8.07 -11.56 -2.20
CA SER A 47 9.35 -11.96 -1.61
C SER A 47 10.10 -10.70 -1.20
N GLY A 48 9.83 -10.22 0.01
CA GLY A 48 10.47 -9.03 0.56
C GLY A 48 9.79 -7.71 0.18
N TYR A 49 8.57 -7.73 -0.37
CA TYR A 49 7.91 -6.53 -0.88
C TYR A 49 7.66 -5.50 0.24
N TYR A 50 7.20 -5.96 1.40
CA TYR A 50 6.91 -5.08 2.53
C TYR A 50 8.20 -4.56 3.18
N GLU A 51 9.22 -5.40 3.30
CA GLU A 51 10.50 -5.07 3.93
C GLU A 51 11.30 -4.03 3.14
N VAL A 52 11.09 -3.93 1.83
CA VAL A 52 11.72 -2.90 1.00
C VAL A 52 11.35 -1.49 1.48
N TYR A 53 10.16 -1.29 2.04
CA TYR A 53 9.73 0.01 2.58
C TYR A 53 10.42 0.40 3.89
N ASN A 54 11.24 -0.48 4.49
CA ASN A 54 12.06 -0.14 5.65
C ASN A 54 13.45 0.39 5.25
N GLN A 55 13.76 0.49 3.96
CA GLN A 55 15.02 1.00 3.46
C GLN A 55 14.96 2.53 3.31
N ASP A 56 16.04 3.22 3.69
CA ASP A 56 16.10 4.69 3.68
C ASP A 56 15.94 5.31 2.27
N ASN A 57 16.19 4.53 1.22
CA ASN A 57 16.12 4.96 -0.17
C ASN A 57 14.79 4.62 -0.87
N VAL A 58 13.77 4.20 -0.11
CA VAL A 58 12.47 3.82 -0.65
C VAL A 58 11.38 4.73 -0.11
N LEU A 59 10.64 5.34 -1.03
CA LEU A 59 9.50 6.21 -0.71
C LEU A 59 8.20 5.61 -1.23
N LEU A 60 7.17 5.58 -0.39
CA LEU A 60 5.80 5.27 -0.79
C LEU A 60 5.01 6.55 -1.05
N VAL A 61 4.53 6.73 -2.28
CA VAL A 61 3.67 7.86 -2.67
C VAL A 61 2.24 7.36 -2.88
N ASP A 62 1.28 7.91 -2.13
CA ASP A 62 -0.15 7.58 -2.28
C ASP A 62 -0.79 8.47 -3.34
N VAL A 63 -1.00 7.90 -4.52
CA VAL A 63 -1.58 8.60 -5.68
C VAL A 63 -3.11 8.75 -5.61
N ARG A 64 -3.77 8.18 -4.59
CA ARG A 64 -5.19 8.46 -4.32
C ARG A 64 -5.35 9.76 -3.54
N GLU A 65 -4.44 10.02 -2.60
CA GLU A 65 -4.35 11.29 -1.85
C GLU A 65 -3.76 12.40 -2.72
N ALA A 66 -2.68 12.10 -3.46
CA ALA A 66 -1.97 13.03 -4.33
C ALA A 66 -1.97 12.55 -5.80
N PRO A 67 -3.05 12.78 -6.58
CA PRO A 67 -3.17 12.29 -7.94
C PRO A 67 -2.02 12.73 -8.86
N ILE A 68 -1.65 11.85 -9.78
CA ILE A 68 -0.70 12.18 -10.86
C ILE A 68 -1.36 13.16 -11.82
N GLU A 69 -0.76 14.34 -12.01
CA GLU A 69 -1.23 15.35 -12.96
C GLU A 69 -0.70 15.07 -14.36
N ARG A 70 0.61 14.84 -14.47
CA ARG A 70 1.30 14.57 -15.73
C ARG A 70 2.70 13.99 -15.51
N ILE A 71 3.23 13.40 -16.57
CA ILE A 71 4.65 13.05 -16.68
C ILE A 71 5.42 14.27 -17.20
N THR A 72 6.57 14.57 -16.62
CA THR A 72 7.46 15.67 -17.03
C THR A 72 8.74 15.11 -17.67
N PRO A 73 9.55 15.93 -18.36
CA PRO A 73 10.82 15.45 -18.93
C PRO A 73 11.80 14.91 -17.87
N THR A 74 11.67 15.35 -16.62
CA THR A 74 12.53 14.96 -15.50
C THR A 74 11.91 13.89 -14.63
N GLY A 75 10.58 13.76 -14.54
CA GLY A 75 9.95 12.69 -13.77
C GLY A 75 8.42 12.76 -13.70
N VAL A 76 7.85 12.74 -12.50
CA VAL A 76 6.39 12.63 -12.27
C VAL A 76 5.88 13.79 -11.42
N LYS A 77 4.89 14.53 -11.92
CA LYS A 77 4.19 15.59 -11.18
C LYS A 77 2.90 15.04 -10.55
N THR A 78 2.82 15.12 -9.23
CA THR A 78 1.59 14.92 -8.45
C THR A 78 0.98 16.28 -8.06
N SER A 79 -0.24 16.29 -7.52
CA SER A 79 -0.87 17.51 -6.96
C SER A 79 -0.03 18.17 -5.86
N ASP A 80 0.77 17.37 -5.15
CA ASP A 80 1.49 17.81 -3.95
C ASP A 80 2.94 18.20 -4.31
N GLU A 81 3.65 17.34 -5.04
CA GLU A 81 5.08 17.48 -5.31
C GLU A 81 5.47 16.97 -6.71
N GLU A 82 6.64 17.38 -7.20
CA GLU A 82 7.29 16.82 -8.39
C GLU A 82 8.47 15.92 -7.97
N TYR A 83 8.50 14.70 -8.50
CA TYR A 83 9.56 13.72 -8.24
C TYR A 83 10.43 13.57 -9.49
N GLU A 84 11.74 13.78 -9.34
CA GLU A 84 12.77 13.67 -10.40
C GLU A 84 13.49 12.31 -10.38
#